data_AF-A0A816I556-F1
#
_entry.id   AF-A0A816I556-F1
#
_cell.length_a   1.000
_cell.length_b   1.000
_cell.length_c   1.000
_cell.angle_alpha   90.00
_cell.angle_beta   90.00
_cell.angle_gamma   90.00
#
_symmetry.space_group_name_H-M   'P 1'
#
loop_
_entity.id
_entity.type
_entity.pdbx_description
1 polymer ?
#
loop_
_entity_poly.entity_id
_entity_poly.type
_entity_poly.pdbx_seq_one_letter_code
_entity_poly.pdbx_strand_id
1 'polypeptide(L)'
;MTKTPLTVFAFLLLLLAAIPPSTAEIKSLAISDDARPMILFEKFGFTHTGHVTISVSSVSVASSSDPNPDPSRLGFFLLSEESLLQVLLEIQQNSRFCVLDSHYVTHLFTFRDLSPPPNSRFNQSYPVTSPNEYSLFFANCLPETKVSMAVRTEMYNRDPNGSKDYLPAGSTQLPSLYSFFFLSYLAFLTYWSYTCWTNKRVVHRIHLLMAGLLLIKSLNLICAAEDKHYVKVTGTPHGWDILFYIFQFIRVVLLFTVIILIGTGWSFLKPFLQEKEKNVLIIVIPLQVLANIASIVIGETGPFIKDWVTWNQVFLLVDIICCCAIIFPIVWSIRALRETSKTDGKAARNLSKLTLFRQFYIVVIGYLYFTRIVVFALKTIAAYKYRWVSFAAEEIVSLVFYVIMFYMFRPEEKNEYFAVDDDEEEAAAIALRDDEFEL
;
A
#
# COMPACT_ATOMS: atom_id res chain seq x y z
N MET A 1 21.75 -21.08 -20.98
CA MET A 1 21.64 -19.65 -21.35
C MET A 1 20.26 -19.12 -20.93
N THR A 2 20.15 -18.47 -19.77
CA THR A 2 18.88 -17.99 -19.20
C THR A 2 19.04 -16.55 -18.71
N LYS A 3 18.96 -15.59 -19.64
CA LYS A 3 19.03 -14.13 -19.36
C LYS A 3 17.64 -13.51 -19.04
N THR A 4 16.72 -14.29 -18.49
CA THR A 4 15.32 -13.86 -18.25
C THR A 4 15.06 -13.05 -16.97
N PRO A 5 15.80 -13.14 -15.84
CA PRO A 5 15.45 -12.36 -14.65
C PRO A 5 15.83 -10.88 -14.78
N LEU A 6 16.91 -10.58 -15.51
CA LEU A 6 17.39 -9.20 -15.69
C LEU A 6 16.48 -8.40 -16.63
N THR A 7 15.90 -9.04 -17.64
CA THR A 7 14.97 -8.38 -18.57
C THR A 7 13.64 -8.07 -17.92
N VAL A 8 13.13 -8.95 -17.04
CA VAL A 8 11.90 -8.67 -16.28
C VAL A 8 12.14 -7.52 -15.30
N PHE A 9 13.25 -7.52 -14.56
CA PHE A 9 13.59 -6.44 -13.63
C PHE A 9 13.80 -5.10 -14.36
N ALA A 10 14.50 -5.11 -15.50
CA ALA A 10 14.69 -3.92 -16.34
C ALA A 10 13.37 -3.41 -16.93
N PHE A 11 12.49 -4.31 -17.38
CA PHE A 11 11.17 -3.95 -17.90
C PHE A 11 10.27 -3.33 -16.81
N LEU A 12 10.37 -3.85 -15.59
CA LEU A 12 9.62 -3.32 -14.44
C LEU A 12 10.14 -1.95 -13.98
N LEU A 13 11.47 -1.76 -14.00
CA LEU A 13 12.11 -0.45 -13.80
C LEU A 13 11.72 0.54 -14.90
N LEU A 14 11.62 0.09 -16.15
CA LEU A 14 11.16 0.93 -17.27
C LEU A 14 9.68 1.34 -17.11
N LEU A 15 8.84 0.41 -16.64
CA LEU A 15 7.44 0.67 -16.31
C LEU A 15 7.29 1.67 -15.15
N LEU A 16 8.13 1.56 -14.12
CA LEU A 16 8.19 2.51 -13.01
C LEU A 16 8.72 3.89 -13.44
N ALA A 17 9.69 3.94 -14.35
CA ALA A 17 10.23 5.17 -14.91
C ALA A 17 9.30 5.83 -15.94
N ALA A 18 8.34 5.08 -16.50
CA ALA A 18 7.30 5.59 -17.39
C ALA A 18 6.11 6.22 -16.63
N ILE A 19 6.12 6.17 -15.30
CA ILE A 19 5.15 6.90 -14.48
C ILE A 19 5.54 8.39 -14.55
N PRO A 20 4.69 9.26 -15.11
CA PRO A 20 4.99 10.69 -15.17
C PRO A 20 5.17 11.25 -13.74
N PRO A 21 6.08 12.21 -13.53
CA PRO A 21 6.24 12.84 -12.23
C PRO A 21 4.90 13.44 -11.79
N SER A 22 4.44 13.05 -10.59
CA SER A 22 3.21 13.55 -10.00
C SER A 22 3.36 15.05 -9.75
N THR A 23 2.52 15.86 -10.38
CA THR A 23 2.43 17.28 -10.09
C THR A 23 1.67 17.45 -8.77
N ALA A 24 2.39 17.97 -7.76
CA ALA A 24 1.97 18.36 -6.42
C ALA A 24 0.54 18.87 -6.29
N GLU A 25 -0.24 18.46 -5.27
CA GLU A 25 -1.58 19.04 -5.11
C GLU A 25 -2.16 19.24 -3.70
N ILE A 26 -2.37 20.52 -3.42
CA ILE A 26 -3.70 21.09 -3.22
C ILE A 26 -4.48 20.76 -4.48
N LYS A 27 -5.56 19.99 -4.35
CA LYS A 27 -6.22 19.38 -5.52
C LYS A 27 -6.83 20.45 -6.41
N SER A 28 -6.26 20.62 -7.60
CA SER A 28 -6.66 21.48 -8.70
C SER A 28 -7.16 20.63 -9.86
N LEU A 29 -8.42 20.22 -9.74
CA LEU A 29 -9.07 19.35 -10.70
C LEU A 29 -9.76 20.18 -11.78
N ALA A 30 -9.45 19.91 -13.04
CA ALA A 30 -10.19 20.43 -14.18
C ALA A 30 -11.20 19.38 -14.65
N ILE A 31 -12.48 19.75 -14.60
CA ILE A 31 -13.59 18.94 -15.10
C ILE A 31 -14.00 19.53 -16.45
N SER A 32 -14.23 18.66 -17.44
CA SER A 32 -14.72 19.05 -18.77
C SER A 32 -15.88 18.16 -19.18
N ASP A 33 -17.00 18.78 -19.55
CA ASP A 33 -18.20 18.15 -20.11
C ASP A 33 -18.72 16.96 -19.29
N ASP A 34 -18.62 17.05 -17.96
CA ASP A 34 -19.01 15.96 -17.07
C ASP A 34 -20.52 16.01 -16.78
N ALA A 35 -21.19 14.89 -17.06
CA ALA A 35 -22.64 14.72 -16.91
C ALA A 35 -23.03 13.98 -15.63
N ARG A 36 -22.07 13.64 -14.74
CA ARG A 36 -22.37 12.88 -13.53
C ARG A 36 -23.25 13.71 -12.58
N PRO A 37 -24.28 13.11 -11.97
CA PRO A 37 -25.16 13.80 -11.02
C PRO A 37 -24.45 14.12 -9.70
N MET A 38 -23.34 13.43 -9.40
CA MET A 38 -22.55 13.66 -8.21
C MET A 38 -21.08 13.33 -8.50
N ILE A 39 -20.18 14.19 -8.06
CA ILE A 39 -18.74 14.05 -8.24
C ILE A 39 -18.07 14.16 -6.87
N LEU A 40 -17.34 13.12 -6.47
CA LEU A 40 -16.54 13.11 -5.25
C LEU A 40 -15.16 13.72 -5.53
N PHE A 41 -14.80 14.77 -4.80
CA PHE A 41 -13.49 15.41 -4.91
C PHE A 41 -12.51 14.81 -3.92
N GLU A 42 -12.89 14.78 -2.64
CA GLU A 42 -11.96 14.45 -1.57
C GLU A 42 -12.69 13.98 -0.31
N LYS A 43 -12.02 13.11 0.45
CA LYS A 43 -12.44 12.67 1.79
C LYS A 43 -11.41 13.17 2.81
N PHE A 44 -11.86 13.81 3.88
CA PHE A 44 -10.99 14.38 4.90
C PHE A 44 -11.55 14.20 6.32
N GLY A 45 -10.68 13.83 7.25
CA GLY A 45 -11.00 13.69 8.66
C GLY A 45 -10.81 14.99 9.42
N PHE A 46 -11.91 15.68 9.72
CA PHE A 46 -11.90 16.97 10.41
C PHE A 46 -11.91 16.83 11.92
N THR A 47 -11.24 17.77 12.57
CA THR A 47 -11.34 18.05 14.01
C THR A 47 -12.26 19.26 14.22
N HIS A 48 -12.46 19.68 15.48
CA HIS A 48 -13.27 20.86 15.80
C HIS A 48 -12.68 22.19 15.28
N THR A 49 -11.42 22.18 14.82
CA THR A 49 -10.73 23.33 14.22
C THR A 49 -10.63 23.22 12.69
N GLY A 50 -11.40 22.31 12.09
CA GLY A 50 -11.40 22.01 10.66
C GLY A 50 -11.83 23.19 9.79
N HIS A 51 -11.23 23.30 8.61
CA HIS A 51 -11.58 24.29 7.60
C HIS A 51 -11.56 23.66 6.21
N VAL A 52 -12.57 23.97 5.39
CA VAL A 52 -12.60 23.64 3.96
C VAL A 52 -12.61 24.93 3.16
N THR A 53 -11.72 25.04 2.18
CA THR A 53 -11.67 26.17 1.26
C THR A 53 -11.87 25.65 -0.15
N ILE A 54 -12.80 26.27 -0.88
CA ILE A 54 -13.11 25.87 -2.25
C ILE A 54 -12.98 27.10 -3.12
N SER A 55 -12.18 26.95 -4.17
CA SER A 55 -12.01 27.95 -5.22
C SER A 55 -12.39 27.33 -6.55
N VAL A 56 -13.40 27.86 -7.22
CA VAL A 56 -13.83 27.41 -8.54
C VAL A 56 -13.63 28.53 -9.55
N SER A 57 -13.22 28.18 -10.76
CA SER A 57 -13.01 29.12 -11.86
C SER A 57 -13.38 28.50 -13.19
N SER A 58 -13.55 29.35 -14.21
CA SER A 58 -13.88 28.94 -15.58
C SER A 58 -15.08 28.00 -15.64
N VAL A 59 -16.12 28.29 -14.86
CA VAL A 59 -17.35 27.50 -14.83
C VAL A 59 -18.13 27.73 -16.11
N SER A 60 -18.47 26.64 -16.81
CA SER A 60 -19.43 26.61 -17.90
C SER A 60 -20.40 25.45 -17.74
N VAL A 61 -21.68 25.71 -17.99
CA VAL A 61 -22.73 24.70 -17.95
C VAL A 61 -23.34 24.62 -19.35
N ALA A 62 -23.24 23.45 -19.97
CA ALA A 62 -23.91 23.15 -21.23
C ALA A 62 -25.16 22.31 -20.96
N SER A 63 -26.26 22.62 -21.64
CA SER A 63 -27.55 21.95 -21.47
C SER A 63 -28.16 21.70 -22.84
N SER A 64 -28.68 20.49 -23.07
CA SER A 64 -29.38 20.14 -24.32
C SER A 64 -30.85 20.52 -24.33
N SER A 65 -31.46 20.70 -23.15
CA SER A 65 -32.91 20.85 -22.98
C SER A 65 -33.34 22.26 -22.59
N ASP A 66 -32.51 22.97 -21.82
CA ASP A 66 -32.80 24.31 -21.32
C ASP A 66 -31.61 25.25 -21.56
N PRO A 67 -31.76 26.34 -22.33
CA PRO A 67 -30.68 27.29 -22.59
C PRO A 67 -30.24 28.07 -21.34
N ASN A 68 -31.05 28.14 -20.27
CA ASN A 68 -30.73 28.85 -19.04
C ASN A 68 -30.98 27.96 -17.80
N PRO A 69 -30.12 26.96 -17.56
CA PRO A 69 -30.26 26.05 -16.43
C PRO A 69 -30.23 26.78 -15.07
N ASP A 70 -31.08 26.38 -14.11
CA ASP A 70 -31.15 27.00 -12.78
C ASP A 70 -29.85 26.77 -11.98
N PRO A 71 -29.05 27.82 -11.71
CA PRO A 71 -27.77 27.66 -11.04
C PRO A 71 -27.85 27.27 -9.56
N SER A 72 -29.03 27.28 -8.91
CA SER A 72 -29.14 26.74 -7.53
C SER A 72 -29.05 25.21 -7.46
N ARG A 73 -29.32 24.54 -8.57
CA ARG A 73 -29.37 23.07 -8.63
C ARG A 73 -27.99 22.45 -8.88
N LEU A 74 -26.95 23.28 -8.85
CA LEU A 74 -25.55 22.94 -9.07
C LEU A 74 -24.76 23.52 -7.89
N GLY A 75 -24.02 22.70 -7.15
CA GLY A 75 -23.35 23.19 -5.95
C GLY A 75 -22.47 22.19 -5.23
N PHE A 76 -21.72 22.69 -4.25
CA PHE A 76 -20.82 21.92 -3.41
C PHE A 76 -21.40 21.71 -2.01
N PHE A 77 -21.18 20.53 -1.47
CA PHE A 77 -21.62 20.17 -0.13
C PHE A 77 -20.64 19.19 0.54
N LEU A 78 -20.64 19.17 1.86
CA LEU A 78 -19.99 18.12 2.65
C LEU A 78 -21.03 17.09 3.08
N LEU A 79 -20.62 15.83 3.04
CA LEU A 79 -21.40 14.71 3.55
C LEU A 79 -20.54 13.89 4.51
N SER A 80 -21.02 13.69 5.73
CA SER A 80 -20.39 12.78 6.68
C SER A 80 -20.67 11.32 6.30
N GLU A 81 -19.71 10.43 6.58
CA GLU A 81 -19.88 9.00 6.32
C GLU A 81 -21.10 8.39 7.02
N GLU A 82 -21.41 8.86 8.23
CA GLU A 82 -22.58 8.42 9.01
C GLU A 82 -23.93 8.80 8.37
N SER A 83 -23.95 9.87 7.56
CA SER A 83 -25.14 10.40 6.91
C SER A 83 -25.32 9.88 5.48
N LEU A 84 -24.31 9.21 4.95
CA LEU A 84 -24.26 8.76 3.56
C LEU A 84 -25.40 7.80 3.24
N LEU A 85 -25.71 6.87 4.16
CA LEU A 85 -26.76 5.88 3.95
C LEU A 85 -28.14 6.53 3.85
N GLN A 86 -28.42 7.53 4.70
CA GLN A 86 -29.69 8.25 4.74
C GLN A 86 -29.90 9.04 3.44
N VAL A 87 -28.87 9.75 2.97
CA VAL A 87 -28.93 10.48 1.69
C VAL A 87 -29.13 9.53 0.51
N LEU A 88 -28.46 8.37 0.50
CA LEU A 88 -28.68 7.35 -0.53
C LEU A 88 -30.12 6.82 -0.53
N LEU A 89 -30.73 6.63 0.65
CA LEU A 89 -32.13 6.23 0.76
C LEU A 89 -33.08 7.31 0.23
N GLU A 90 -32.82 8.60 0.50
CA GLU A 90 -33.61 9.71 -0.04
C GLU A 90 -33.56 9.76 -1.58
N ILE A 91 -32.37 9.57 -2.15
CA ILE A 91 -32.17 9.52 -3.61
C ILE A 91 -32.87 8.30 -4.22
N GLN A 92 -32.82 7.13 -3.56
CA GLN A 92 -33.49 5.91 -4.04
C GLN A 92 -35.01 6.02 -3.99
N GLN A 93 -35.56 6.67 -2.96
CA GLN A 93 -37.00 6.84 -2.80
C GLN A 93 -37.58 7.87 -3.78
N ASN A 94 -36.81 8.88 -4.17
CA ASN A 94 -37.26 9.92 -5.08
C ASN A 94 -36.20 10.25 -6.14
N SER A 95 -36.43 9.78 -7.36
CA SER A 95 -35.52 9.99 -8.51
C SER A 95 -35.40 11.46 -8.96
N ARG A 96 -36.27 12.35 -8.50
CA ARG A 96 -36.20 13.80 -8.76
C ARG A 96 -35.66 14.60 -7.57
N PHE A 97 -35.23 13.93 -6.51
CA PHE A 97 -34.66 14.57 -5.33
C PHE A 97 -33.30 15.20 -5.66
N CYS A 98 -33.12 16.46 -5.26
CA CYS A 98 -31.81 17.10 -5.32
C CYS A 98 -31.12 16.96 -3.97
N VAL A 99 -29.93 16.36 -3.97
CA VAL A 99 -29.14 16.14 -2.74
C VAL A 99 -28.80 17.45 -2.00
N LEU A 100 -28.77 18.58 -2.69
CA LEU A 100 -28.56 19.91 -2.10
C LEU A 100 -29.69 20.35 -1.16
N ASP A 101 -30.89 19.75 -1.28
CA ASP A 101 -32.04 20.05 -0.42
C ASP A 101 -32.07 19.16 0.83
N SER A 102 -31.18 18.17 0.96
CA SER A 102 -31.17 17.23 2.08
C SER A 102 -30.76 17.91 3.39
N HIS A 103 -31.43 17.57 4.49
CA HIS A 103 -31.04 18.04 5.83
C HIS A 103 -29.77 17.36 6.37
N TYR A 104 -29.33 16.28 5.72
CA TYR A 104 -28.17 15.50 6.14
C TYR A 104 -26.85 15.99 5.53
N VAL A 105 -26.90 16.93 4.59
CA VAL A 105 -25.71 17.53 3.97
C VAL A 105 -25.37 18.88 4.60
N THR A 106 -24.09 19.19 4.67
CA THR A 106 -23.64 20.55 4.97
C THR A 106 -23.44 21.29 3.65
N HIS A 107 -24.43 22.10 3.30
CA HIS A 107 -24.38 22.94 2.11
C HIS A 107 -23.23 23.95 2.20
N LEU A 108 -22.42 24.08 1.15
CA LEU A 108 -21.35 25.08 1.08
C LEU A 108 -21.77 26.26 0.20
N PHE A 109 -21.85 26.06 -1.12
CA PHE A 109 -22.32 27.10 -2.05
C PHE A 109 -22.91 26.50 -3.32
N THR A 110 -23.67 27.32 -4.05
CA THR A 110 -24.24 26.95 -5.36
C THR A 110 -23.69 27.82 -6.48
N PHE A 111 -23.96 27.47 -7.72
CA PHE A 111 -23.57 28.29 -8.86
C PHE A 111 -24.29 29.65 -8.92
N ARG A 112 -25.33 29.88 -8.09
CA ARG A 112 -25.92 31.23 -7.92
C ARG A 112 -24.93 32.23 -7.32
N ASP A 113 -23.97 31.74 -6.55
CA ASP A 113 -23.00 32.57 -5.83
C ASP A 113 -21.76 32.91 -6.69
N LEU A 114 -21.72 32.44 -7.95
CA LEU A 114 -20.61 32.71 -8.87
C LEU A 114 -20.58 34.19 -9.27
N SER A 115 -19.36 34.71 -9.44
CA SER A 115 -19.16 36.03 -10.05
C SER A 115 -19.77 36.07 -11.46
N PRO A 116 -20.33 37.20 -11.91
CA PRO A 116 -20.87 37.31 -13.26
C PRO A 116 -19.81 36.99 -14.34
N PRO A 117 -20.24 36.56 -15.54
CA PRO A 117 -19.36 36.33 -16.69
C PRO A 117 -18.48 37.57 -16.99
N PRO A 118 -17.25 37.39 -17.50
CA PRO A 118 -16.73 36.21 -18.20
C PRO A 118 -15.95 35.21 -17.34
N ASN A 119 -15.65 35.54 -16.08
CA ASN A 119 -14.70 34.76 -15.28
C ASN A 119 -15.35 33.62 -14.47
N SER A 120 -16.64 33.73 -14.13
CA SER A 120 -17.44 32.74 -13.38
C SER A 120 -16.65 32.04 -12.27
N ARG A 121 -16.25 32.80 -11.24
CA ARG A 121 -15.38 32.34 -10.14
C ARG A 121 -16.09 32.41 -8.80
N PHE A 122 -15.63 31.58 -7.88
CA PHE A 122 -16.00 31.59 -6.47
C PHE A 122 -14.79 31.20 -5.63
N ASN A 123 -14.58 31.84 -4.47
CA ASN A 123 -13.54 31.46 -3.52
C ASN A 123 -14.00 31.79 -2.10
N GLN A 124 -14.21 30.75 -1.29
CA GLN A 124 -14.65 30.91 0.09
C GLN A 124 -14.11 29.79 0.98
N SER A 125 -13.85 30.14 2.25
CA SER A 125 -13.48 29.21 3.31
C SER A 125 -14.63 29.05 4.31
N TYR A 126 -14.88 27.80 4.70
CA TYR A 126 -15.93 27.41 5.64
C TYR A 126 -15.33 26.70 6.85
N PRO A 127 -15.67 27.11 8.09
CA PRO A 127 -15.29 26.37 9.28
C PRO A 127 -16.13 25.08 9.39
N VAL A 128 -15.47 23.98 9.74
CA VAL A 128 -16.10 22.69 10.05
C VAL A 128 -15.99 22.46 11.55
N THR A 129 -17.08 22.74 12.28
CA THR A 129 -17.10 22.70 13.75
C THR A 129 -17.36 21.31 14.31
N SER A 130 -18.13 20.50 13.58
CA SER A 130 -18.45 19.12 13.96
C SER A 130 -17.33 18.17 13.52
N PRO A 131 -16.64 17.49 14.45
CA PRO A 131 -15.52 16.62 14.11
C PRO A 131 -16.00 15.27 13.54
N ASN A 132 -15.88 15.06 12.23
CA ASN A 132 -16.18 13.79 11.57
C ASN A 132 -15.30 13.58 10.33
N GLU A 133 -15.40 12.41 9.70
CA GLU A 133 -14.88 12.21 8.34
C GLU A 133 -15.91 12.66 7.32
N TYR A 134 -15.56 13.67 6.53
CA TYR A 134 -16.42 14.27 5.54
C TYR A 134 -15.88 14.05 4.13
N SER A 135 -16.80 13.84 3.20
CA SER A 135 -16.53 13.79 1.78
C SER A 135 -17.06 15.07 1.13
N LEU A 136 -16.23 15.75 0.35
CA LEU A 136 -16.62 16.90 -0.46
C LEU A 136 -17.14 16.44 -1.80
N PHE A 137 -18.38 16.83 -2.08
CA PHE A 137 -19.06 16.51 -3.33
C PHE A 137 -19.46 17.77 -4.08
N PHE A 138 -19.53 17.62 -5.40
CA PHE A 138 -20.33 18.48 -6.27
C PHE A 138 -21.58 17.73 -6.69
N ALA A 139 -22.74 18.38 -6.59
CA ALA A 139 -24.01 17.88 -7.09
C ALA A 139 -24.38 18.56 -8.41
N ASN A 140 -24.82 17.75 -9.36
CA ASN A 140 -25.57 18.17 -10.52
C ASN A 140 -26.98 17.58 -10.49
N CYS A 141 -27.94 18.37 -10.01
CA CYS A 141 -29.34 17.97 -9.93
C CYS A 141 -30.15 18.28 -11.21
N LEU A 142 -29.50 18.78 -12.28
CA LEU A 142 -30.17 19.11 -13.52
C LEU A 142 -29.96 18.00 -14.57
N PRO A 143 -31.03 17.36 -15.07
CA PRO A 143 -30.90 16.33 -16.08
C PRO A 143 -30.35 16.90 -17.40
N GLU A 144 -29.59 16.09 -18.13
CA GLU A 144 -29.01 16.43 -19.44
C GLU A 144 -28.10 17.68 -19.46
N THR A 145 -27.52 18.02 -18.30
CA THR A 145 -26.54 19.09 -18.21
C THR A 145 -25.13 18.54 -18.08
N LYS A 146 -24.16 19.24 -18.66
CA LYS A 146 -22.73 18.95 -18.58
C LYS A 146 -22.02 20.15 -17.98
N VAL A 147 -21.14 19.89 -17.03
CA VAL A 147 -20.41 20.93 -16.31
C VAL A 147 -18.93 20.84 -16.64
N SER A 148 -18.34 21.99 -16.95
CA SER A 148 -16.89 22.16 -17.03
C SER A 148 -16.46 23.24 -16.04
N MET A 149 -15.42 22.98 -15.25
CA MET A 149 -14.90 23.91 -14.26
C MET A 149 -13.51 23.51 -13.79
N ALA A 150 -12.71 24.49 -13.38
CA ALA A 150 -11.47 24.26 -12.65
C ALA A 150 -11.70 24.49 -11.16
N VAL A 151 -11.47 23.46 -10.35
CA VAL A 151 -11.77 23.42 -8.91
C VAL A 151 -10.48 23.22 -8.14
N ARG A 152 -10.19 24.13 -7.20
CA ARG A 152 -9.10 24.04 -6.24
C ARG A 152 -9.68 23.86 -4.82
N THR A 153 -9.30 22.79 -4.14
CA THR A 153 -9.79 22.48 -2.77
C THR A 153 -8.65 22.43 -1.76
N GLU A 154 -8.82 23.11 -0.63
CA GLU A 154 -7.88 23.07 0.49
C GLU A 154 -8.62 22.66 1.77
N MET A 155 -8.30 21.50 2.33
CA MET A 155 -8.85 21.00 3.59
C MET A 155 -7.74 20.87 4.62
N TYR A 156 -7.96 21.43 5.81
CA TYR A 156 -6.98 21.37 6.88
C TYR A 156 -7.62 21.47 8.26
N ASN A 157 -6.92 20.94 9.26
CA ASN A 157 -7.17 21.21 10.68
C ASN A 157 -6.22 22.31 11.15
N ARG A 158 -6.53 22.98 12.27
CA ARG A 158 -5.57 23.89 12.91
C ARG A 158 -4.99 23.24 14.16
N ASP A 159 -3.66 23.25 14.22
CA ASP A 159 -2.90 22.86 15.40
C ASP A 159 -3.03 23.92 16.52
N PRO A 160 -2.70 23.58 17.79
CA PRO A 160 -2.78 24.52 18.91
C PRO A 160 -1.91 25.77 18.76
N ASN A 161 -0.84 25.68 17.96
CA ASN A 161 0.06 26.80 17.62
C ASN A 161 -0.49 27.69 16.48
N GLY A 162 -1.66 27.36 15.92
CA GLY A 162 -2.29 28.05 14.80
C GLY A 162 -1.81 27.63 13.40
N SER A 163 -0.86 26.68 13.28
CA SER A 163 -0.44 26.15 11.97
C SER A 163 -1.53 25.28 11.35
N LYS A 164 -1.53 25.23 10.02
CA LYS A 164 -2.41 24.35 9.26
C LYS A 164 -1.83 22.95 9.24
N ASP A 165 -2.64 21.96 9.60
CA ASP A 165 -2.37 20.54 9.44
C ASP A 165 -3.24 20.02 8.29
N TYR A 166 -2.61 19.80 7.15
CA TYR A 166 -3.27 19.28 5.96
C TYR A 166 -3.39 17.75 5.97
N LEU A 167 -2.93 17.05 7.02
CA LEU A 167 -3.26 15.65 7.20
C LEU A 167 -4.63 15.48 7.88
N PRO A 168 -5.42 14.49 7.44
CA PRO A 168 -6.61 14.06 8.17
C PRO A 168 -6.28 13.72 9.63
N ALA A 169 -7.25 13.87 10.52
CA ALA A 169 -7.10 13.57 11.95
C ALA A 169 -6.55 12.15 12.21
N GLY A 170 -6.91 11.18 11.38
CA GLY A 170 -6.42 9.79 11.45
C GLY A 170 -4.97 9.57 11.04
N SER A 171 -4.34 10.56 10.40
CA SER A 171 -3.03 10.45 9.76
C SER A 171 -1.99 11.42 10.31
N THR A 172 -2.40 12.44 11.08
CA THR A 172 -1.50 13.47 11.63
C THR A 172 -0.32 12.92 12.45
N GLN A 173 -0.49 11.74 13.06
CA GLN A 173 0.55 11.08 13.86
C GLN A 173 1.54 10.23 13.03
N LEU A 174 1.25 9.99 11.75
CA LEU A 174 2.04 9.12 10.89
C LEU A 174 3.49 9.57 10.69
N PRO A 175 3.81 10.87 10.51
CA PRO A 175 5.20 11.32 10.38
C PRO A 175 6.05 10.84 11.56
N SER A 176 5.61 11.16 12.79
CA SER A 176 6.31 10.77 14.02
C SER A 176 6.38 9.24 14.20
N LEU A 177 5.30 8.53 13.86
CA LEU A 177 5.24 7.08 13.94
C LEU A 177 6.25 6.42 13.00
N TYR A 178 6.30 6.85 11.74
CA TYR A 178 7.25 6.33 10.76
C TYR A 178 8.68 6.69 11.11
N SER A 179 8.95 7.90 11.62
CA SER A 179 10.28 8.27 12.15
C SER A 179 10.71 7.36 13.31
N PHE A 180 9.80 7.01 14.23
CA PHE A 180 10.10 6.08 15.32
C PHE A 180 10.46 4.67 14.82
N PHE A 181 9.67 4.12 13.89
CA PHE A 181 9.99 2.82 13.31
C PHE A 181 11.27 2.86 12.46
N PHE A 182 11.53 3.95 11.74
CA PHE A 182 12.78 4.16 11.02
C PHE A 182 13.99 4.02 11.95
N LEU A 183 13.99 4.72 13.09
CA LEU A 183 15.07 4.60 14.08
C LEU A 183 15.19 3.18 14.64
N SER A 184 14.05 2.51 14.89
CA SER A 184 14.02 1.13 15.38
C SER A 184 14.64 0.16 14.36
N TYR A 185 14.29 0.28 13.07
CA TYR A 185 14.85 -0.55 12.01
C TYR A 185 16.32 -0.22 11.71
N LEU A 186 16.74 1.04 11.86
CA LEU A 186 18.14 1.44 11.72
C LEU A 186 19.01 0.85 12.86
N ALA A 187 18.50 0.87 14.09
CA ALA A 187 19.15 0.20 15.21
C ALA A 187 19.25 -1.32 14.97
N PHE A 188 18.18 -1.93 14.45
CA PHE A 188 18.18 -3.34 14.09
C PHE A 188 19.16 -3.66 12.97
N LEU A 189 19.24 -2.82 11.93
CA LEU A 189 20.23 -2.95 10.85
C LEU A 189 21.66 -2.88 11.39
N THR A 190 21.92 -1.95 12.32
CA THR A 190 23.23 -1.80 12.95
C THR A 190 23.60 -3.05 13.74
N TYR A 191 22.67 -3.57 14.56
CA TYR A 191 22.86 -4.80 15.33
C TYR A 191 23.10 -6.02 14.42
N TRP A 192 22.31 -6.17 13.36
CA TRP A 192 22.47 -7.26 12.40
C TRP A 192 23.80 -7.19 11.66
N SER A 193 24.17 -5.99 11.19
CA SER A 193 25.45 -5.77 10.51
C SER A 193 26.64 -6.06 11.41
N TYR A 194 26.56 -5.67 12.68
CA TYR A 194 27.54 -6.03 13.70
C TYR A 194 27.65 -7.55 13.86
N THR A 195 26.51 -8.24 13.98
CA THR A 195 26.47 -9.71 14.11
C THR A 195 27.07 -10.42 12.90
N CYS A 196 26.78 -9.95 11.68
CA CYS A 196 27.41 -10.46 10.46
C CYS A 196 28.91 -10.16 10.43
N TRP A 197 29.33 -8.99 10.92
CA TRP A 197 30.74 -8.61 10.97
C TRP A 197 31.55 -9.45 11.96
N THR A 198 30.99 -9.79 13.11
CA THR A 198 31.65 -10.65 14.10
C THR A 198 31.72 -12.10 13.60
N ASN A 199 30.68 -12.58 12.92
CA ASN A 199 30.58 -13.96 12.46
C ASN A 199 30.89 -14.13 10.97
N LYS A 200 31.78 -13.29 10.40
CA LYS A 200 32.08 -13.24 8.94
C LYS A 200 32.37 -14.58 8.28
N ARG A 201 32.92 -15.55 9.03
CA ARG A 201 33.24 -16.89 8.54
C ARG A 201 32.00 -17.73 8.20
N VAL A 202 30.85 -17.40 8.79
CA VAL A 202 29.57 -18.14 8.66
C VAL A 202 28.51 -17.28 7.94
N VAL A 203 28.90 -16.13 7.39
CA VAL A 203 27.98 -15.24 6.67
C VAL A 203 27.81 -15.70 5.22
N HIS A 204 26.64 -16.27 4.94
CA HIS A 204 26.18 -16.54 3.57
C HIS A 204 25.43 -15.35 2.95
N ARG A 205 25.22 -15.38 1.62
CA ARG A 205 24.53 -14.32 0.85
C ARG A 205 23.13 -13.98 1.39
N ILE A 206 22.44 -14.94 2.00
CA ILE A 206 21.12 -14.73 2.62
C ILE A 206 21.16 -13.66 3.72
N HIS A 207 22.20 -13.64 4.55
CA HIS A 207 22.34 -12.64 5.61
C HIS A 207 22.58 -11.23 5.04
N LEU A 208 23.23 -11.13 3.87
CA LEU A 208 23.40 -9.88 3.14
C LEU A 208 22.07 -9.42 2.51
N LEU A 209 21.27 -10.35 1.97
CA LEU A 209 19.91 -10.04 1.50
C LEU A 209 19.00 -9.58 2.65
N MET A 210 19.11 -10.22 3.82
CA MET A 210 18.41 -9.81 5.04
C MET A 210 18.87 -8.42 5.52
N ALA A 211 20.16 -8.11 5.47
CA ALA A 211 20.66 -6.76 5.74
C ALA A 211 20.09 -5.74 4.73
N GLY A 212 20.07 -6.10 3.44
CA GLY A 212 19.44 -5.31 2.39
C GLY A 212 17.95 -5.07 2.64
N LEU A 213 17.23 -6.07 3.17
CA LEU A 213 15.82 -5.95 3.53
C LEU A 213 15.60 -4.90 4.63
N LEU A 214 16.43 -4.91 5.68
CA LEU A 214 16.38 -3.89 6.74
C LEU A 214 16.74 -2.50 6.22
N LEU A 215 17.72 -2.39 5.33
CA LEU A 215 18.10 -1.13 4.72
C LEU A 215 16.96 -0.53 3.89
N ILE A 216 16.38 -1.32 2.97
CA ILE A 216 15.27 -0.86 2.14
C ILE A 216 14.04 -0.56 2.99
N LYS A 217 13.76 -1.34 4.04
CA LYS A 217 12.67 -1.04 4.99
C LYS A 217 12.88 0.32 5.67
N SER A 218 14.11 0.61 6.10
CA SER A 218 14.46 1.89 6.74
C SER A 218 14.30 3.05 5.76
N LEU A 219 14.82 2.92 4.53
CA LEU A 219 14.68 3.93 3.48
C LEU A 219 13.21 4.17 3.12
N ASN A 220 12.41 3.11 3.02
CA ASN A 220 10.97 3.23 2.80
C ASN A 220 10.28 4.03 3.91
N LEU A 221 10.61 3.78 5.19
CA LEU A 221 9.99 4.46 6.32
C LEU A 221 10.39 5.94 6.44
N ILE A 222 11.65 6.29 6.18
CA ILE A 222 12.04 7.71 6.20
C ILE A 222 11.39 8.47 5.04
N CYS A 223 11.30 7.89 3.84
CA CYS A 223 10.56 8.49 2.73
C CYS A 223 9.07 8.65 3.07
N ALA A 224 8.45 7.66 3.74
CA ALA A 224 7.07 7.76 4.20
C ALA A 224 6.87 8.86 5.26
N ALA A 225 7.83 8.99 6.20
CA ALA A 225 7.80 10.01 7.23
C ALA A 225 7.90 11.42 6.63
N GLU A 226 8.88 11.62 5.74
CA GLU A 226 9.08 12.89 5.03
C GLU A 226 7.87 13.23 4.16
N ASP A 227 7.37 12.30 3.34
CA ASP A 227 6.16 12.50 2.53
C ASP A 227 4.99 13.02 3.39
N LYS A 228 4.68 12.32 4.49
CA LYS A 228 3.59 12.74 5.38
C LYS A 228 3.90 14.05 6.10
N HIS A 229 5.15 14.31 6.47
CA HIS A 229 5.53 15.58 7.09
C HIS A 229 5.36 16.76 6.12
N TYR A 230 5.83 16.61 4.88
CA TYR A 230 5.69 17.63 3.84
C TYR A 230 4.22 17.88 3.51
N VAL A 231 3.41 16.83 3.34
CA VAL A 231 1.96 16.98 3.13
C VAL A 231 1.34 17.70 4.32
N LYS A 232 1.67 17.32 5.56
CA LYS A 232 1.16 17.98 6.77
C LYS A 232 1.36 19.49 6.77
N VAL A 233 2.53 19.96 6.37
CA VAL A 233 2.92 21.38 6.45
C VAL A 233 2.52 22.18 5.21
N THR A 234 2.69 21.61 4.03
CA THR A 234 2.53 22.33 2.74
C THR A 234 1.20 22.04 2.06
N GLY A 235 0.54 20.94 2.42
CA GLY A 235 -0.65 20.44 1.76
C GLY A 235 -0.41 19.72 0.44
N THR A 236 0.85 19.60 -0.03
CA THR A 236 1.15 18.97 -1.34
C THR A 236 2.27 17.93 -1.24
N PRO A 237 2.16 16.76 -1.90
CA PRO A 237 3.28 15.85 -2.09
C PRO A 237 4.32 16.47 -3.04
N HIS A 238 5.61 16.33 -2.73
CA HIS A 238 6.72 16.99 -3.44
C HIS A 238 7.69 15.99 -4.12
N GLY A 239 7.21 14.81 -4.53
CA GLY A 239 8.02 13.77 -5.19
C GLY A 239 8.63 12.73 -4.25
N TRP A 240 8.48 12.90 -2.93
CA TRP A 240 8.87 11.90 -1.93
C TRP A 240 8.01 10.64 -1.99
N ASP A 241 6.76 10.79 -2.42
CA ASP A 241 5.81 9.73 -2.76
C ASP A 241 6.42 8.74 -3.77
N ILE A 242 7.09 9.23 -4.82
CA ILE A 242 7.74 8.39 -5.83
C ILE A 242 8.82 7.50 -5.20
N LEU A 243 9.71 8.10 -4.38
CA LEU A 243 10.76 7.34 -3.67
C LEU A 243 10.15 6.35 -2.67
N PHE A 244 9.13 6.76 -1.93
CA PHE A 244 8.38 5.89 -1.04
C PHE A 244 7.84 4.67 -1.79
N TYR A 245 7.22 4.86 -2.96
CA TYR A 245 6.68 3.78 -3.78
C TYR A 245 7.75 2.87 -4.36
N ILE A 246 8.87 3.41 -4.84
CA ILE A 246 10.00 2.61 -5.32
C ILE A 246 10.56 1.74 -4.19
N PHE A 247 10.83 2.31 -3.01
CA PHE A 247 11.35 1.54 -1.90
C PHE A 247 10.32 0.55 -1.34
N GLN A 248 9.04 0.90 -1.35
CA GLN A 248 7.95 -0.01 -0.96
C GLN A 248 7.93 -1.23 -1.89
N PHE A 249 8.05 -0.99 -3.20
CA PHE A 249 8.08 -2.03 -4.19
C PHE A 249 9.27 -2.98 -3.98
N ILE A 250 10.48 -2.43 -3.89
CA ILE A 250 11.72 -3.20 -3.68
C ILE A 250 11.63 -3.98 -2.36
N ARG A 251 11.10 -3.36 -1.29
CA ARG A 251 10.92 -3.99 0.02
C ARG A 251 10.05 -5.24 -0.07
N VAL A 252 8.91 -5.15 -0.74
CA VAL A 252 7.96 -6.26 -0.85
C VAL A 252 8.57 -7.41 -1.64
N VAL A 253 9.19 -7.12 -2.79
CA VAL A 253 9.86 -8.15 -3.61
C VAL A 253 10.99 -8.83 -2.84
N LEU A 254 11.83 -8.04 -2.16
CA LEU A 254 12.94 -8.55 -1.38
C LEU A 254 12.47 -9.40 -0.20
N LEU A 255 11.39 -8.99 0.49
CA LEU A 255 10.78 -9.75 1.58
C LEU A 255 10.33 -11.14 1.09
N PHE A 256 9.57 -11.20 0.00
CA PHE A 256 9.11 -12.46 -0.55
C PHE A 256 10.25 -13.32 -1.06
N THR A 257 11.26 -12.72 -1.68
CA THR A 257 12.48 -13.42 -2.09
C THR A 257 13.16 -14.06 -0.88
N VAL A 258 13.36 -13.31 0.21
CA VAL A 258 13.95 -13.84 1.46
C VAL A 258 13.09 -14.98 2.02
N ILE A 259 11.76 -14.82 2.10
CA ILE A 259 10.85 -15.88 2.61
C ILE A 259 10.96 -17.16 1.77
N ILE A 260 10.99 -17.04 0.45
CA ILE A 260 11.10 -18.20 -0.46
C ILE A 260 12.49 -18.84 -0.32
N LEU A 261 13.56 -18.05 -0.34
CA LEU A 261 14.93 -18.54 -0.19
C LEU A 261 15.12 -19.32 1.11
N ILE A 262 14.55 -18.79 2.20
CA ILE A 262 14.49 -19.48 3.48
C ILE A 262 13.64 -20.75 3.34
N GLY A 263 12.42 -20.65 2.83
CA GLY A 263 11.48 -21.79 2.74
C GLY A 263 11.99 -22.96 1.89
N THR A 264 12.80 -22.69 0.86
CA THR A 264 13.40 -23.70 -0.02
C THR A 264 14.76 -24.22 0.47
N GLY A 265 15.20 -23.84 1.68
CA GLY A 265 16.43 -24.37 2.27
C GLY A 265 17.71 -23.80 1.68
N TRP A 266 17.71 -22.58 1.11
CA TRP A 266 18.89 -21.98 0.46
C TRP A 266 19.53 -22.84 -0.68
N SER A 267 18.83 -23.86 -1.16
CA SER A 267 19.15 -24.59 -2.39
C SER A 267 18.89 -23.76 -3.66
N PHE A 268 18.35 -22.55 -3.55
CA PHE A 268 17.88 -21.72 -4.67
C PHE A 268 18.96 -21.22 -5.64
N LEU A 269 20.26 -21.45 -5.36
CA LEU A 269 21.32 -21.27 -6.37
C LEU A 269 21.67 -22.55 -7.15
N LYS A 270 21.05 -23.69 -6.85
CA LYS A 270 21.09 -24.93 -7.65
C LYS A 270 19.73 -25.16 -8.33
N PRO A 271 19.69 -25.73 -9.55
CA PRO A 271 18.51 -25.73 -10.43
C PRO A 271 17.37 -26.69 -10.03
N PHE A 272 17.22 -27.04 -8.75
CA PHE A 272 16.37 -28.14 -8.29
C PHE A 272 15.07 -27.70 -7.59
N LEU A 273 14.44 -26.61 -8.03
CA LEU A 273 13.01 -26.47 -7.77
C LEU A 273 12.28 -27.54 -8.60
N GLN A 274 11.43 -28.34 -7.96
CA GLN A 274 10.47 -29.16 -8.71
C GLN A 274 9.76 -28.23 -9.70
N GLU A 275 9.70 -28.60 -10.98
CA GLU A 275 9.17 -27.72 -12.05
C GLU A 275 7.79 -27.13 -11.70
N LYS A 276 7.00 -27.89 -10.93
CA LYS A 276 5.69 -27.48 -10.41
C LYS A 276 5.77 -26.31 -9.42
N GLU A 277 6.71 -26.31 -8.47
CA GLU A 277 6.89 -25.21 -7.49
C GLU A 277 7.40 -23.94 -8.16
N LYS A 278 8.36 -24.08 -9.09
CA LYS A 278 8.89 -22.99 -9.90
C LYS A 278 7.80 -22.31 -10.73
N ASN A 279 6.90 -23.08 -11.35
CA ASN A 279 5.82 -22.55 -12.17
C ASN A 279 4.81 -21.74 -11.34
N VAL A 280 4.49 -22.17 -10.13
CA VAL A 280 3.62 -21.40 -9.22
C VAL A 280 4.28 -20.08 -8.82
N LEU A 281 5.56 -20.12 -8.42
CA LEU A 281 6.29 -18.91 -8.01
C LEU A 281 6.49 -17.91 -9.16
N ILE A 282 6.75 -18.39 -10.39
CA ILE A 282 6.87 -17.56 -11.59
C ILE A 282 5.59 -16.80 -11.91
N ILE A 283 4.41 -17.31 -11.54
CA ILE A 283 3.13 -16.65 -11.79
C ILE A 283 2.75 -15.74 -10.62
N VAL A 284 2.90 -16.23 -9.39
CA VAL A 284 2.42 -15.52 -8.19
C VAL A 284 3.25 -14.27 -7.90
N ILE A 285 4.58 -14.30 -8.09
CA ILE A 285 5.44 -13.14 -7.79
C ILE A 285 5.12 -11.96 -8.72
N PRO A 286 5.07 -12.11 -10.07
CA PRO A 286 4.67 -11.01 -10.95
C PRO A 286 3.24 -10.52 -10.69
N LEU A 287 2.30 -11.43 -10.38
CA LEU A 287 0.93 -11.04 -10.08
C LEU A 287 0.84 -10.17 -8.81
N GLN A 288 1.60 -10.51 -7.76
CA GLN A 288 1.70 -9.69 -6.56
C GLN A 288 2.36 -8.33 -6.82
N VAL A 289 3.38 -8.33 -7.66
CA VAL A 289 4.03 -7.08 -8.10
C VAL A 289 3.02 -6.19 -8.81
N LEU A 290 2.24 -6.74 -9.75
CA LEU A 290 1.20 -6.02 -10.48
C LEU A 290 0.07 -5.52 -9.55
N ALA A 291 -0.38 -6.34 -8.60
CA ALA A 291 -1.42 -5.95 -7.64
C ALA A 291 -0.95 -4.80 -6.72
N ASN A 292 0.30 -4.85 -6.24
CA ASN A 292 0.89 -3.76 -5.47
C ASN A 292 1.01 -2.47 -6.31
N ILE A 293 1.47 -2.56 -7.57
CA ILE A 293 1.55 -1.40 -8.47
C ILE A 293 0.15 -0.82 -8.73
N ALA A 294 -0.85 -1.66 -9.00
CA ALA A 294 -2.21 -1.21 -9.25
C ALA A 294 -2.82 -0.52 -8.02
N SER A 295 -2.57 -1.06 -6.81
CA SER A 295 -3.00 -0.44 -5.56
C SER A 295 -2.37 0.96 -5.36
N ILE A 296 -1.10 1.13 -5.73
CA ILE A 296 -0.42 2.43 -5.68
C ILE A 296 -1.07 3.44 -6.63
N VAL A 297 -1.25 3.06 -7.90
CA VAL A 297 -1.83 3.95 -8.93
C VAL A 297 -3.25 4.40 -8.57
N ILE A 298 -4.03 3.54 -7.91
CA ILE A 298 -5.38 3.89 -7.45
C ILE A 298 -5.38 4.77 -6.21
N GLY A 299 -4.38 4.62 -5.34
CA GLY A 299 -4.15 5.56 -4.24
C GLY A 299 -3.92 6.97 -4.74
N GLU A 300 -3.10 7.12 -5.79
CA GLU A 300 -2.72 8.42 -6.38
C GLU A 300 -3.83 9.06 -7.21
N THR A 301 -4.58 8.27 -8.00
CA THR A 301 -5.64 8.81 -8.87
C THR A 301 -6.88 9.31 -8.12
N GLY A 302 -6.99 9.00 -6.83
CA GLY A 302 -8.06 9.49 -5.95
C GLY A 302 -9.46 8.98 -6.33
N PRO A 303 -10.47 9.25 -5.49
CA PRO A 303 -11.83 8.76 -5.67
C PRO A 303 -12.60 9.41 -6.85
N PHE A 304 -11.94 10.30 -7.61
CA PHE A 304 -12.52 11.04 -8.71
C PHE A 304 -12.79 10.16 -9.95
N ILE A 305 -12.02 9.06 -10.12
CA ILE A 305 -12.18 8.12 -11.23
C ILE A 305 -13.43 7.24 -11.02
N LYS A 306 -14.18 7.02 -12.11
CA LYS A 306 -15.33 6.10 -12.17
C LYS A 306 -14.92 4.69 -11.70
N ASP A 307 -15.71 4.09 -10.83
CA ASP A 307 -15.50 2.74 -10.27
C ASP A 307 -14.28 2.56 -9.33
N TRP A 308 -13.72 3.66 -8.77
CA TRP A 308 -12.59 3.61 -7.82
C TRP A 308 -12.78 2.62 -6.65
N VAL A 309 -13.99 2.57 -6.08
CA VAL A 309 -14.33 1.64 -4.98
C VAL A 309 -14.27 0.18 -5.46
N THR A 310 -14.83 -0.11 -6.63
CA THR A 310 -14.86 -1.46 -7.22
C THR A 310 -13.45 -1.97 -7.48
N TRP A 311 -12.60 -1.12 -8.05
CA TRP A 311 -11.21 -1.46 -8.32
C TRP A 311 -10.42 -1.76 -7.04
N ASN A 312 -10.56 -0.96 -5.98
CA ASN A 312 -9.94 -1.24 -4.68
C ASN A 312 -10.36 -2.60 -4.10
N GLN A 313 -11.64 -2.98 -4.22
CA GLN A 313 -12.14 -4.27 -3.76
C GLN A 313 -11.57 -5.44 -4.59
N VAL A 314 -11.44 -5.27 -5.91
CA VAL A 314 -10.87 -6.28 -6.81
C VAL A 314 -9.39 -6.51 -6.49
N PHE A 315 -8.58 -5.46 -6.30
CA PHE A 315 -7.16 -5.64 -5.97
C PHE A 315 -6.93 -6.28 -4.62
N LEU A 316 -7.75 -5.95 -3.63
CA LEU A 316 -7.72 -6.60 -2.33
C LEU A 316 -8.01 -8.10 -2.44
N LEU A 317 -9.00 -8.48 -3.25
CA LEU A 317 -9.32 -9.88 -3.50
C LEU A 317 -8.14 -10.62 -4.17
N VAL A 318 -7.52 -10.00 -5.17
CA VAL A 318 -6.33 -10.55 -5.85
C VAL A 318 -5.18 -10.73 -4.87
N ASP A 319 -4.92 -9.75 -4.00
CA ASP A 319 -3.87 -9.82 -2.98
C ASP A 319 -4.09 -10.98 -2.00
N ILE A 320 -5.33 -11.20 -1.56
CA ILE A 320 -5.69 -12.33 -0.68
C ILE A 320 -5.46 -13.67 -1.41
N ILE A 321 -5.93 -13.80 -2.64
CA ILE A 321 -5.74 -15.03 -3.44
C ILE A 321 -4.24 -15.32 -3.64
N CYS A 322 -3.45 -14.30 -3.96
CA CYS A 322 -2.00 -14.44 -4.13
C CYS A 322 -1.30 -14.84 -2.82
N CYS A 323 -1.71 -14.26 -1.68
CA CYS A 323 -1.15 -14.63 -0.38
C CYS A 323 -1.45 -16.10 -0.03
N CYS A 324 -2.66 -16.59 -0.34
CA CYS A 324 -2.99 -18.00 -0.20
C CYS A 324 -2.18 -18.89 -1.16
N ALA A 325 -1.92 -18.43 -2.39
CA ALA A 325 -1.16 -19.18 -3.38
C ALA A 325 0.31 -19.43 -2.97
N ILE A 326 0.94 -18.49 -2.23
CA ILE A 326 2.31 -18.65 -1.70
C ILE A 326 2.42 -19.79 -0.69
N ILE A 327 1.33 -20.18 -0.05
CA ILE A 327 1.32 -21.25 0.95
C ILE A 327 1.59 -22.62 0.28
N PHE A 328 1.14 -22.82 -0.96
CA PHE A 328 1.25 -24.11 -1.65
C PHE A 328 2.69 -24.59 -1.87
N PRO A 329 3.61 -23.78 -2.42
CA PRO A 329 5.03 -24.15 -2.54
C PRO A 329 5.68 -24.50 -1.19
N ILE A 330 5.31 -23.80 -0.10
CA ILE A 330 5.91 -24.06 1.22
C ILE A 330 5.39 -25.39 1.78
N VAL A 331 4.10 -25.70 1.61
CA VAL A 331 3.54 -27.00 2.00
C VAL A 331 4.17 -28.15 1.23
N TRP A 332 4.42 -27.98 -0.08
CA TRP A 332 5.11 -28.99 -0.88
C TRP A 332 6.55 -29.20 -0.44
N SER A 333 7.31 -28.12 -0.22
CA SER A 333 8.68 -28.19 0.28
C SER A 333 8.79 -28.95 1.62
N ILE A 334 7.86 -28.70 2.57
CA ILE A 334 7.81 -29.43 3.84
C ILE A 334 7.49 -30.92 3.63
N ARG A 335 6.61 -31.26 2.67
CA ARG A 335 6.28 -32.66 2.35
C ARG A 335 7.49 -33.38 1.75
N ALA A 336 8.20 -32.74 0.83
CA ALA A 336 9.42 -33.29 0.23
C ALA A 336 10.50 -33.55 1.30
N LEU A 337 10.77 -32.58 2.17
CA LEU A 337 11.72 -32.75 3.29
C LEU A 337 11.33 -33.88 4.24
N ARG A 338 10.02 -34.07 4.48
CA ARG A 338 9.50 -35.17 5.32
C ARG A 338 9.68 -36.53 4.66
N GLU A 339 9.53 -36.62 3.34
CA GLU A 339 9.75 -37.86 2.60
C GLU A 339 11.23 -38.25 2.59
N THR A 340 12.14 -37.31 2.34
CA THR A 340 13.60 -37.52 2.41
C THR A 340 14.07 -37.94 3.81
N SER A 341 13.47 -37.39 4.88
CA SER A 341 13.83 -37.76 6.26
C SER A 341 13.51 -39.21 6.64
N LYS A 342 12.56 -39.86 5.94
CA LYS A 342 12.14 -41.24 6.24
C LYS A 342 13.08 -42.29 5.65
N THR A 343 13.83 -41.93 4.62
CA THR A 343 14.69 -42.84 3.85
C THR A 343 16.17 -42.70 4.20
N ASP A 344 16.55 -41.70 5.00
CA ASP A 344 17.95 -41.36 5.27
C ASP A 344 18.44 -41.82 6.66
N GLY A 345 19.65 -42.39 6.71
CA GLY A 345 20.33 -42.81 7.94
C GLY A 345 20.69 -41.66 8.89
N LYS A 346 20.54 -40.40 8.44
CA LYS A 346 20.70 -39.15 9.23
C LYS A 346 19.36 -38.55 9.71
N ALA A 347 18.31 -39.36 9.87
CA ALA A 347 16.95 -38.94 10.21
C ALA A 347 16.80 -37.88 11.31
N ALA A 348 17.63 -37.92 12.37
CA ALA A 348 17.55 -36.96 13.49
C ALA A 348 17.89 -35.51 13.10
N ARG A 349 18.89 -35.30 12.22
CA ARG A 349 19.28 -33.96 11.72
C ARG A 349 18.28 -33.42 10.71
N ASN A 350 17.69 -34.29 9.88
CA ASN A 350 16.61 -33.88 8.96
C ASN A 350 15.32 -33.53 9.71
N LEU A 351 15.06 -34.17 10.86
CA LEU A 351 13.92 -33.86 11.70
C LEU A 351 14.03 -32.47 12.35
N SER A 352 15.21 -32.09 12.85
CA SER A 352 15.43 -30.80 13.50
C SER A 352 15.31 -29.64 12.50
N LYS A 353 15.88 -29.78 11.29
CA LYS A 353 15.61 -28.88 10.14
C LYS A 353 14.09 -28.75 9.89
N LEU A 354 13.37 -29.87 9.79
CA LEU A 354 11.92 -29.88 9.53
C LEU A 354 11.13 -29.14 10.62
N THR A 355 11.57 -29.19 11.89
CA THR A 355 10.93 -28.43 12.97
C THR A 355 11.13 -26.92 12.84
N LEU A 356 12.34 -26.49 12.46
CA LEU A 356 12.66 -25.07 12.22
C LEU A 356 11.83 -24.53 11.05
N PHE A 357 11.77 -25.25 9.92
CA PHE A 357 10.94 -24.87 8.77
C PHE A 357 9.46 -24.79 9.12
N ARG A 358 8.94 -25.76 9.88
CA ARG A 358 7.54 -25.75 10.31
C ARG A 358 7.22 -24.55 11.19
N GLN A 359 8.10 -24.21 12.14
CA GLN A 359 7.94 -23.03 12.98
C GLN A 359 7.99 -21.74 12.16
N PHE A 360 8.97 -21.61 11.26
CA PHE A 360 9.08 -20.45 10.37
C PHE A 360 7.84 -20.30 9.48
N TYR A 361 7.35 -21.41 8.92
CA TYR A 361 6.13 -21.43 8.11
C TYR A 361 4.90 -20.95 8.88
N ILE A 362 4.70 -21.41 10.12
CA ILE A 362 3.59 -20.93 10.97
C ILE A 362 3.71 -19.42 11.20
N VAL A 363 4.92 -18.93 11.46
CA VAL A 363 5.21 -17.51 11.66
C VAL A 363 4.93 -16.69 10.39
N VAL A 364 5.33 -17.17 9.21
CA VAL A 364 5.04 -16.53 7.91
C VAL A 364 3.53 -16.46 7.65
N ILE A 365 2.79 -17.54 7.87
CA ILE A 365 1.33 -17.55 7.72
C ILE A 365 0.68 -16.55 8.68
N GLY A 366 1.09 -16.56 9.95
CA GLY A 366 0.57 -15.62 10.93
C GLY A 366 0.80 -14.17 10.51
N TYR A 367 2.01 -13.85 10.05
CA TYR A 367 2.37 -12.53 9.54
C TYR A 367 1.52 -12.11 8.33
N LEU A 368 1.39 -12.98 7.31
CA LEU A 368 0.61 -12.69 6.11
C LEU A 368 -0.89 -12.53 6.43
N TYR A 369 -1.44 -13.41 7.26
CA TYR A 369 -2.85 -13.33 7.66
C TYR A 369 -3.14 -12.03 8.43
N PHE A 370 -2.28 -11.67 9.38
CA PHE A 370 -2.45 -10.45 10.15
C PHE A 370 -2.36 -9.20 9.27
N THR A 371 -1.31 -9.10 8.45
CA THR A 371 -1.08 -7.91 7.61
C THR A 371 -2.10 -7.75 6.49
N ARG A 372 -2.69 -8.83 5.98
CA ARG A 372 -3.65 -8.76 4.86
C ARG A 372 -5.10 -8.69 5.29
N ILE A 373 -5.49 -9.40 6.35
CA ILE A 373 -6.88 -9.48 6.79
C ILE A 373 -7.10 -8.59 8.01
N VAL A 374 -6.30 -8.76 9.07
CA VAL A 374 -6.52 -8.06 10.34
C VAL A 374 -6.25 -6.56 10.19
N VAL A 375 -5.14 -6.16 9.56
CA VAL A 375 -4.84 -4.74 9.33
C VAL A 375 -5.88 -4.09 8.41
N PHE A 376 -6.39 -4.80 7.40
CA PHE A 376 -7.47 -4.29 6.55
C PHE A 376 -8.77 -4.08 7.34
N ALA A 377 -9.14 -5.07 8.17
CA ALA A 377 -10.29 -4.96 9.06
C ALA A 377 -10.12 -3.78 10.03
N LEU A 378 -8.93 -3.61 10.63
CA LEU A 378 -8.61 -2.46 11.47
C LEU A 378 -8.72 -1.13 10.71
N LYS A 379 -8.23 -1.05 9.46
CA LYS A 379 -8.36 0.15 8.60
C LYS A 379 -9.82 0.51 8.28
N THR A 380 -10.73 -0.47 8.35
CA THR A 380 -12.15 -0.32 8.02
C THR A 380 -13.01 -0.03 9.26
N ILE A 381 -12.69 -0.65 10.40
CA ILE A 381 -13.49 -0.58 11.63
C ILE A 381 -12.99 0.52 12.57
N ALA A 382 -11.70 0.87 12.51
CA ALA A 382 -11.17 1.93 13.38
C ALA A 382 -11.87 3.26 13.05
N ALA A 383 -12.35 3.93 14.09
CA ALA A 383 -12.88 5.28 13.95
C ALA A 383 -11.84 6.18 13.28
N TYR A 384 -12.28 7.12 12.44
CA TYR A 384 -11.40 7.89 11.55
C TYR A 384 -10.20 8.52 12.27
N LYS A 385 -10.34 8.96 13.53
CA LYS A 385 -9.26 9.54 14.35
C LYS A 385 -8.16 8.54 14.72
N TYR A 386 -8.49 7.26 14.83
CA TYR A 386 -7.57 6.19 15.25
C TYR A 386 -7.06 5.36 14.08
N ARG A 387 -7.22 5.83 12.84
CA ARG A 387 -6.75 5.11 11.65
C ARG A 387 -5.24 4.85 11.67
N TRP A 388 -4.45 5.75 12.26
CA TRP A 388 -3.01 5.58 12.50
C TRP A 388 -2.66 4.30 13.29
N VAL A 389 -3.56 3.80 14.15
CA VAL A 389 -3.35 2.57 14.93
C VAL A 389 -3.20 1.36 14.02
N SER A 390 -3.93 1.32 12.90
CA SER A 390 -3.82 0.23 11.93
C SER A 390 -2.42 0.19 11.28
N PHE A 391 -1.83 1.35 10.98
CA PHE A 391 -0.46 1.46 10.48
C PHE A 391 0.57 1.09 11.56
N ALA A 392 0.34 1.50 12.81
CA ALA A 392 1.19 1.10 13.93
C ALA A 392 1.17 -0.43 14.12
N ALA A 393 -0.02 -1.05 14.09
CA ALA A 393 -0.17 -2.50 14.21
C ALA A 393 0.53 -3.25 13.06
N GLU A 394 0.41 -2.75 11.83
CA GLU A 394 1.09 -3.29 10.65
C GLU A 394 2.62 -3.29 10.83
N GLU A 395 3.18 -2.18 11.31
CA GLU A 395 4.61 -2.03 11.55
C GLU A 395 5.11 -2.85 12.76
N ILE A 396 4.34 -2.91 13.85
CA ILE A 396 4.69 -3.75 15.02
C ILE A 396 4.78 -5.22 14.61
N VAL A 397 3.76 -5.72 13.90
CA VAL A 397 3.76 -7.13 13.47
C VAL A 397 4.85 -7.40 12.45
N SER A 398 5.15 -6.45 11.57
CA SER A 398 6.30 -6.54 10.66
C SER A 398 7.63 -6.59 11.41
N LEU A 399 7.82 -5.76 12.44
CA LEU A 399 9.03 -5.74 13.24
C LEU A 399 9.20 -7.06 14.03
N VAL A 400 8.14 -7.55 14.66
CA VAL A 400 8.13 -8.85 15.37
C VAL A 400 8.47 -9.98 14.40
N PHE A 401 7.84 -10.01 13.21
CA PHE A 401 8.15 -10.99 12.18
C PHE A 401 9.64 -10.94 11.79
N TYR A 402 10.21 -9.75 11.59
CA TYR A 402 11.62 -9.62 11.22
C TYR A 402 12.51 -10.08 12.37
N VAL A 403 12.22 -9.71 13.62
CA VAL A 403 13.01 -10.16 14.78
C VAL A 403 13.01 -11.68 14.88
N ILE A 404 11.87 -12.34 14.75
CA ILE A 404 11.77 -13.80 14.80
C ILE A 404 12.54 -14.44 13.63
N MET A 405 12.32 -13.97 12.41
CA MET A 405 13.01 -14.49 11.22
C MET A 405 14.53 -14.34 11.34
N PHE A 406 15.01 -13.16 11.74
CA PHE A 406 16.44 -12.90 11.87
C PHE A 406 17.07 -13.68 13.03
N TYR A 407 16.33 -13.91 14.10
CA TYR A 407 16.80 -14.76 15.19
C TYR A 407 16.92 -16.23 14.77
N MET A 408 15.92 -16.77 14.07
CA MET A 408 15.92 -18.16 13.57
C MET A 408 17.05 -18.42 12.56
N PHE A 409 17.33 -17.44 11.69
CA PHE A 409 18.33 -17.56 10.62
C PHE A 409 19.57 -16.70 10.86
N ARG A 410 19.96 -16.52 12.12
CA ARG A 410 21.19 -15.79 12.48
C ARG A 410 22.44 -16.55 12.04
N PRO A 411 23.54 -15.85 11.70
CA PRO A 411 24.81 -16.49 11.39
C PRO A 411 25.45 -17.03 12.68
N GLU A 412 25.45 -18.35 12.85
CA GLU A 412 26.03 -19.05 14.00
C GLU A 412 26.69 -20.35 13.53
N GLU A 413 27.90 -20.66 14.02
CA GLU A 413 28.71 -21.81 13.58
C GLU A 413 27.99 -23.17 13.74
N LYS A 414 27.00 -23.25 14.63
CA LYS A 414 26.17 -24.44 14.89
C LYS A 414 24.70 -24.24 14.52
N ASN A 415 24.39 -23.34 13.59
CA ASN A 415 23.03 -23.27 13.08
C ASN A 415 22.77 -24.52 12.21
N GLU A 416 21.95 -25.45 12.72
CA GLU A 416 21.65 -26.74 12.09
C GLU A 416 21.08 -26.61 10.67
N TYR A 417 20.56 -25.42 10.33
CA TYR A 417 20.13 -25.08 8.98
C TYR A 417 21.29 -25.04 7.98
N PHE A 418 22.45 -24.48 8.36
CA PHE A 418 23.60 -24.28 7.46
C PHE A 418 24.65 -25.40 7.57
N ALA A 419 24.80 -26.04 8.73
CA ALA A 419 25.85 -27.04 8.99
C ALA A 419 25.68 -28.40 8.25
N VAL A 420 24.72 -28.52 7.34
CA VAL A 420 24.39 -29.77 6.63
C VAL A 420 24.46 -29.58 5.12
N ASP A 421 24.27 -28.36 4.62
CA ASP A 421 24.47 -28.10 3.18
C ASP A 421 25.91 -28.40 2.79
N ASP A 422 26.92 -28.12 3.63
CA ASP A 422 28.32 -28.44 3.32
C ASP A 422 28.56 -29.95 3.09
N ASP A 423 27.99 -30.83 3.93
CA ASP A 423 28.16 -32.30 3.82
C ASP A 423 27.38 -32.88 2.61
N GLU A 424 26.17 -32.36 2.33
CA GLU A 424 25.34 -32.78 1.18
C GLU A 424 25.84 -32.18 -0.14
N GLU A 425 26.41 -30.99 -0.10
CA GLU A 425 27.06 -30.30 -1.23
C GLU A 425 28.35 -31.00 -1.62
N GLU A 426 29.17 -31.43 -0.66
CA GLU A 426 30.36 -32.24 -0.93
C GLU A 426 29.97 -33.59 -1.56
N ALA A 427 28.95 -34.27 -1.04
CA ALA A 427 28.45 -35.52 -1.61
C ALA A 427 27.86 -35.35 -3.02
N ALA A 428 27.08 -34.29 -3.26
CA ALA A 428 26.51 -34.00 -4.58
C ALA A 428 27.57 -33.51 -5.58
N ALA A 429 28.58 -32.77 -5.13
CA ALA A 429 29.71 -32.37 -5.96
C ALA A 429 30.58 -33.58 -6.35
N ILE A 430 30.75 -34.55 -5.45
CA ILE A 430 31.41 -35.82 -5.77
C ILE A 430 30.61 -36.62 -6.80
N ALA A 431 29.29 -36.76 -6.61
CA ALA A 431 28.43 -37.47 -7.57
C ALA A 431 28.40 -36.83 -8.97
N LEU A 432 28.35 -35.50 -9.06
CA LEU A 432 28.42 -34.79 -10.35
C LEU A 432 29.80 -34.89 -11.01
N ARG A 433 30.86 -35.01 -10.21
CA ARG A 433 32.21 -35.22 -10.72
C ARG A 433 32.37 -36.64 -11.26
N ASP A 434 31.77 -37.63 -10.60
CA ASP A 434 31.74 -39.02 -11.06
C ASP A 434 30.92 -39.18 -12.37
N ASP A 435 29.78 -38.49 -12.50
CA ASP A 435 28.98 -38.44 -13.75
C ASP A 435 29.74 -37.76 -14.92
N GLU A 436 30.66 -36.83 -14.64
CA GLU A 436 31.50 -36.17 -15.67
C GLU A 436 32.68 -37.04 -16.12
N PHE A 437 33.04 -38.09 -15.36
CA PHE A 437 34.05 -39.09 -15.73
C PHE A 437 33.48 -40.32 -16.48
N GLU A 438 32.16 -40.45 -16.57
CA GLU A 438 31.48 -41.55 -17.30
C GLU A 438 31.04 -41.17 -18.74
N LEU A 439 31.39 -39.97 -19.23
CA LEU A 439 31.27 -39.53 -20.63
C LEU A 439 32.63 -39.43 -21.31
#